data_AF-A0A939QH27-F1
#
_entry.id   AF-A0A939QH27-F1
#
_cell.length_a   1.000
_cell.length_b   1.000
_cell.length_c   1.000
_cell.angle_alpha   90.00
_cell.angle_beta   90.00
_cell.angle_gamma   90.00
#
_symmetry.space_group_name_H-M   'P 1'
#
loop_
_entity.id
_entity.type
_entity.pdbx_description
1 polymer ?
#
loop_
_entity_poly.entity_id
_entity_poly.type
_entity_poly.pdbx_seq_one_letter_code
_entity_poly.pdbx_strand_id
1 'polypeptide(L)'
;MLAVVLALASAAAYGVSDFLGGLFAKRDSAWTIALWGQAGALVAAGGLALFFGGAPAGADLLWAAVSGVGSGLGGAFLYRGLANGRMSVIAPISAVISAAVPVVTGVVTGERPSGLTWVGIVVGLVAIWLVARAPDPSGAPREGTGASIRDGLLAGAGFGTSFAAIGQIRDEAGLWPNAASMVVAIVVLLGAVLLVRARILLPPRRALVAMTPGVLSAAALAFFLFASQAGLLTVVSVISSLYPASTLVLAALVLRERILPGQAVGLAACAVAVGLVAAG
;
A
#
# COMPACT_ATOMS: atom_id res chain seq x y z
N MET A 1 6.88 3.56 20.44
CA MET A 1 6.02 4.72 20.11
C MET A 1 6.34 5.34 18.76
N LEU A 2 7.59 5.71 18.48
CA LEU A 2 7.97 6.29 17.17
C LEU A 2 7.56 5.40 15.97
N ALA A 3 7.86 4.10 16.02
CA ALA A 3 7.46 3.14 14.98
C ALA A 3 5.95 3.13 14.71
N VAL A 4 5.12 3.20 15.76
CA VAL A 4 3.65 3.22 15.63
C VAL A 4 3.18 4.52 14.96
N VAL A 5 3.74 5.66 15.35
CA VAL A 5 3.40 6.96 14.74
C VAL A 5 3.78 6.99 13.27
N LEU A 6 4.98 6.52 12.93
CA LEU A 6 5.44 6.45 11.55
C LEU A 6 4.62 5.44 10.72
N ALA A 7 4.26 4.30 11.29
CA ALA A 7 3.39 3.32 10.62
C ALA A 7 1.97 3.87 10.39
N LEU A 8 1.42 4.64 11.34
CA LEU A 8 0.14 5.34 11.14
C LEU A 8 0.24 6.44 10.08
N ALA A 9 1.34 7.19 10.04
CA ALA A 9 1.61 8.16 8.99
C ALA A 9 1.73 7.48 7.61
N SER A 10 2.37 6.31 7.55
CA SER A 10 2.40 5.46 6.36
C SER A 10 0.99 5.02 5.94
N ALA A 11 0.19 4.49 6.87
CA ALA A 11 -1.20 4.09 6.60
C ALA A 11 -2.06 5.26 6.10
N ALA A 12 -1.90 6.45 6.68
CA ALA A 12 -2.61 7.64 6.24
C ALA A 12 -2.19 8.04 4.80
N ALA A 13 -0.89 8.12 4.53
CA ALA A 13 -0.37 8.50 3.22
C ALA A 13 -0.74 7.47 2.13
N TYR A 14 -0.63 6.17 2.41
CA TYR A 14 -1.13 5.13 1.51
C TYR A 14 -2.64 5.24 1.29
N GLY A 15 -3.42 5.47 2.35
CA GLY A 15 -4.86 5.56 2.21
C GLY A 15 -5.33 6.75 1.38
N VAL A 16 -4.65 7.90 1.48
CA VAL A 16 -4.89 9.07 0.62
C VAL A 16 -4.45 8.76 -0.82
N SER A 17 -3.27 8.15 -1.00
CA SER A 17 -2.77 7.71 -2.31
C SER A 17 -3.79 6.80 -3.00
N ASP A 18 -4.25 5.75 -2.33
CA ASP A 18 -5.18 4.76 -2.89
C ASP A 18 -6.55 5.36 -3.20
N PHE A 19 -7.03 6.29 -2.36
CA PHE A 19 -8.25 7.03 -2.62
C PHE A 19 -8.16 7.83 -3.93
N LEU A 20 -7.09 8.62 -4.09
CA LEU A 20 -6.87 9.43 -5.30
C LEU A 20 -6.62 8.55 -6.53
N GLY A 21 -5.75 7.54 -6.40
CA GLY A 21 -5.42 6.60 -7.46
C GLY A 21 -6.65 5.83 -7.95
N GLY A 22 -7.49 5.36 -7.02
CA GLY A 22 -8.77 4.71 -7.34
C GLY A 22 -9.74 5.65 -8.05
N LEU A 23 -9.83 6.93 -7.65
CA LEU A 23 -10.67 7.92 -8.31
C LEU A 23 -10.23 8.18 -9.76
N PHE A 24 -8.91 8.27 -9.99
CA PHE A 24 -8.36 8.53 -11.32
C PHE A 24 -8.44 7.28 -12.22
N ALA A 25 -8.22 6.08 -11.66
CA ALA A 25 -8.29 4.82 -12.39
C ALA A 25 -9.71 4.46 -12.88
N LYS A 26 -10.76 5.09 -12.33
CA LYS A 26 -12.13 4.98 -12.86
C LYS A 26 -12.34 5.78 -14.16
N ARG A 27 -11.50 6.79 -14.43
CA ARG A 27 -11.64 7.71 -15.57
C ARG A 27 -10.65 7.41 -16.68
N ASP A 28 -9.46 6.95 -16.33
CA ASP A 28 -8.38 6.64 -17.23
C ASP A 28 -7.87 5.20 -16.98
N SER A 29 -7.08 4.65 -17.90
CA SER A 29 -6.54 3.29 -17.76
C SER A 29 -5.74 3.12 -16.45
N ALA A 30 -6.06 2.06 -15.68
CA ALA A 30 -5.39 1.75 -14.41
C ALA A 30 -3.86 1.63 -14.53
N TRP A 31 -3.37 1.02 -15.62
CA TRP A 31 -1.94 0.92 -15.91
C TRP A 31 -1.27 2.27 -16.12
N THR A 32 -2.02 3.20 -16.71
CA THR A 32 -1.55 4.57 -17.02
C THR A 32 -1.48 5.40 -15.75
N ILE A 33 -2.50 5.30 -14.90
CA ILE A 33 -2.50 5.93 -13.57
C ILE A 33 -1.39 5.35 -12.69
N ALA A 34 -1.16 4.03 -12.73
CA ALA A 34 -0.05 3.41 -12.02
C ALA A 34 1.31 3.95 -12.49
N LEU A 35 1.53 4.04 -13.81
CA LEU A 35 2.79 4.53 -14.38
C LEU A 35 3.07 6.00 -14.03
N TRP A 36 2.09 6.88 -14.22
CA TRP A 36 2.22 8.30 -13.85
C TRP A 36 2.32 8.50 -12.34
N GLY A 37 1.62 7.67 -11.55
CA GLY A 37 1.82 7.58 -10.12
C GLY A 37 3.29 7.27 -9.79
N GLN A 38 3.86 6.21 -10.35
CA GLN A 38 5.27 5.88 -10.08
C GLN A 38 6.25 6.94 -10.57
N ALA A 39 5.96 7.68 -11.63
CA ALA A 39 6.76 8.84 -12.01
C ALA A 39 6.74 9.93 -10.92
N GLY A 40 5.57 10.23 -10.34
CA GLY A 40 5.45 11.13 -9.18
C GLY A 40 6.18 10.60 -7.94
N ALA A 41 6.08 9.29 -7.70
CA ALA A 41 6.77 8.63 -6.60
C ALA A 41 8.28 8.72 -6.75
N LEU A 42 8.82 8.52 -7.96
CA LEU A 42 10.25 8.65 -8.24
C LEU A 42 10.75 10.09 -8.02
N VAL A 43 10.01 11.10 -8.49
CA VAL A 43 10.39 12.51 -8.26
C VAL A 43 10.44 12.82 -6.77
N ALA A 44 9.41 12.40 -6.02
CA ALA A 44 9.36 12.61 -4.58
C ALA A 44 10.46 11.84 -3.83
N ALA A 45 10.60 10.54 -4.10
CA ALA A 45 11.61 9.70 -3.47
C ALA A 45 13.04 10.14 -3.81
N GLY A 46 13.29 10.55 -5.06
CA GLY A 46 14.57 11.12 -5.48
C GLY A 46 14.86 12.45 -4.77
N GLY A 47 13.88 13.34 -4.67
CA GLY A 47 14.03 14.58 -3.90
C GLY A 47 14.32 14.34 -2.43
N LEU A 48 13.62 13.39 -1.80
CA LEU A 48 13.88 12.97 -0.42
C LEU A 48 15.27 12.35 -0.27
N ALA A 49 15.70 11.48 -1.19
CA ALA A 49 17.03 10.87 -1.18
C ALA A 49 18.16 11.90 -1.30
N LEU A 50 17.98 12.92 -2.13
CA LEU A 50 18.95 14.03 -2.23
C LEU A 50 19.04 14.84 -0.94
N PHE A 51 17.95 14.99 -0.21
CA PHE A 51 17.91 15.77 1.04
C PHE A 51 18.45 15.00 2.25
N PHE A 52 18.07 13.73 2.41
CA PHE A 52 18.46 12.90 3.56
C PHE A 52 19.76 12.11 3.34
N GLY A 53 20.17 11.89 2.09
CA GLY A 53 21.36 11.13 1.76
C GLY A 53 21.28 9.65 2.13
N GLY A 54 22.45 9.04 2.37
CA GLY A 54 22.62 7.63 2.70
C GLY A 54 23.69 6.95 1.85
N ALA A 55 24.21 5.83 2.35
CA ALA A 55 25.23 5.03 1.67
C ALA A 55 24.72 3.59 1.46
N PRO A 56 23.85 3.36 0.47
CA PRO A 56 23.28 2.03 0.23
C PRO A 56 24.37 1.06 -0.21
N ALA A 57 24.39 -0.13 0.39
CA ALA A 57 25.17 -1.25 -0.14
C ALA A 57 24.38 -1.96 -1.25
N GLY A 58 25.08 -2.85 -1.98
CA GLY A 58 24.45 -3.65 -3.04
C GLY A 58 23.25 -4.47 -2.53
N ALA A 59 23.29 -4.98 -1.30
CA ALA A 59 22.17 -5.71 -0.70
C ALA A 59 20.93 -4.83 -0.50
N ASP A 60 21.10 -3.57 -0.07
CA ASP A 60 19.99 -2.62 0.10
C ASP A 60 19.32 -2.31 -1.25
N LEU A 61 20.12 -2.23 -2.32
CA LEU A 61 19.62 -2.03 -3.69
C LEU A 61 18.91 -3.27 -4.24
N LEU A 62 19.33 -4.48 -3.86
CA LEU A 62 18.62 -5.72 -4.22
C LEU A 62 17.25 -5.78 -3.54
N TRP A 63 17.18 -5.45 -2.25
CA TRP A 63 15.89 -5.34 -1.54
C TRP A 63 15.02 -4.23 -2.11
N ALA A 64 15.61 -3.09 -2.46
CA ALA A 64 14.91 -2.02 -3.17
C ALA A 64 14.33 -2.51 -4.50
N ALA A 65 15.07 -3.31 -5.26
CA ALA A 65 14.60 -3.86 -6.52
C ALA A 65 13.43 -4.83 -6.32
N VAL A 66 13.53 -5.76 -5.35
CA VAL A 66 12.41 -6.66 -4.98
C VAL A 66 11.18 -5.83 -4.58
N SER A 67 11.38 -4.77 -3.81
CA SER A 67 10.30 -3.86 -3.44
C SER A 67 9.71 -3.10 -4.62
N GLY A 68 10.53 -2.66 -5.57
CA GLY A 68 10.08 -2.02 -6.79
C GLY A 68 9.21 -2.93 -7.65
N VAL A 69 9.60 -4.19 -7.80
CA VAL A 69 8.77 -5.20 -8.51
C VAL A 69 7.42 -5.35 -7.81
N GLY A 70 7.43 -5.51 -6.49
CA GLY A 70 6.22 -5.67 -5.68
C GLY A 70 5.29 -4.47 -5.75
N SER A 71 5.81 -3.26 -5.53
CA SER A 71 5.03 -2.01 -5.55
C SER A 71 4.47 -1.68 -6.93
N GLY A 72 5.26 -1.88 -8.00
CA GLY A 72 4.81 -1.65 -9.38
C GLY A 72 3.65 -2.57 -9.77
N LEU A 73 3.84 -3.89 -9.64
CA LEU A 73 2.78 -4.85 -9.97
C LEU A 73 1.59 -4.72 -9.01
N GLY A 74 1.86 -4.57 -7.71
CA GLY A 74 0.85 -4.44 -6.67
C GLY A 74 -0.10 -3.27 -6.93
N GLY A 75 0.45 -2.08 -7.18
CA GLY A 75 -0.33 -0.88 -7.50
C GLY A 75 -1.14 -1.02 -8.79
N ALA A 76 -0.57 -1.63 -9.84
CA ALA A 76 -1.30 -1.84 -11.08
C ALA A 76 -2.49 -2.79 -10.94
N PHE A 77 -2.32 -3.92 -10.25
CA PHE A 77 -3.42 -4.86 -10.02
C PHE A 77 -4.46 -4.27 -9.07
N LEU A 78 -4.05 -3.49 -8.08
CA LEU A 78 -4.97 -2.76 -7.21
C LEU A 78 -5.82 -1.80 -8.04
N TYR A 79 -5.21 -0.88 -8.80
CA TYR A 79 -5.93 0.09 -9.61
C TYR A 79 -6.79 -0.57 -10.67
N ARG A 80 -6.34 -1.66 -11.29
CA ARG A 80 -7.15 -2.43 -12.25
C ARG A 80 -8.39 -3.01 -11.57
N GLY A 81 -8.22 -3.58 -10.39
CA GLY A 81 -9.33 -4.08 -9.60
C GLY A 81 -10.32 -2.98 -9.22
N LEU A 82 -9.82 -1.84 -8.74
CA LEU A 82 -10.64 -0.69 -8.35
C LEU A 82 -11.44 -0.10 -9.52
N ALA A 83 -10.81 0.00 -10.70
CA ALA A 83 -11.44 0.49 -11.92
C ALA A 83 -12.61 -0.41 -12.39
N ASN A 84 -12.48 -1.72 -12.20
CA ASN A 84 -13.48 -2.71 -12.61
C ASN A 84 -14.65 -2.87 -11.62
N GLY A 85 -14.80 -1.95 -10.64
CA GLY A 85 -16.01 -1.80 -9.83
C GLY A 85 -16.16 -2.75 -8.64
N ARG A 86 -15.17 -3.59 -8.33
CA ARG A 86 -15.28 -4.63 -7.28
C ARG A 86 -14.42 -4.35 -6.05
N MET A 87 -14.45 -3.08 -5.64
CA MET A 87 -13.67 -2.54 -4.53
C MET A 87 -13.89 -3.31 -3.22
N SER A 88 -15.12 -3.79 -3.00
CA SER A 88 -15.52 -4.56 -1.81
C SER A 88 -14.87 -5.92 -1.63
N VAL A 89 -14.25 -6.46 -2.69
CA VAL A 89 -13.53 -7.75 -2.68
C VAL A 89 -12.04 -7.51 -2.78
N ILE A 90 -11.62 -6.63 -3.70
CA ILE A 90 -10.19 -6.42 -3.98
C ILE A 90 -9.49 -5.74 -2.80
N ALA A 91 -10.04 -4.65 -2.27
CA ALA A 91 -9.38 -3.86 -1.23
C ALA A 91 -9.17 -4.65 0.08
N PRO A 92 -10.15 -5.43 0.60
CA PRO A 92 -9.91 -6.27 1.77
C PRO A 92 -8.86 -7.34 1.52
N ILE A 93 -8.93 -8.04 0.39
CA ILE A 93 -8.01 -9.14 0.07
C ILE A 93 -6.59 -8.59 -0.07
N SER A 94 -6.41 -7.51 -0.83
CA SER A 94 -5.09 -6.92 -1.01
C SER A 94 -4.49 -6.49 0.32
N ALA A 95 -5.24 -5.77 1.15
CA ALA A 95 -4.72 -5.23 2.41
C ALA A 95 -4.36 -6.33 3.42
N VAL A 96 -5.18 -7.38 3.54
CA VAL A 96 -4.88 -8.51 4.43
C VAL A 96 -3.63 -9.26 3.98
N ILE A 97 -3.48 -9.52 2.67
CA ILE A 97 -2.29 -10.21 2.14
C ILE A 97 -1.05 -9.32 2.26
N SER A 98 -1.18 -8.01 1.99
CA SER A 98 -0.08 -7.03 2.16
C SER A 98 0.45 -7.01 3.60
N ALA A 99 -0.42 -7.17 4.59
CA ALA A 99 -0.04 -7.26 5.99
C ALA A 99 0.55 -8.62 6.36
N ALA A 100 -0.02 -9.71 5.85
CA ALA A 100 0.38 -11.06 6.22
C ALA A 100 1.80 -11.40 5.74
N VAL A 101 2.20 -10.97 4.55
CA VAL A 101 3.53 -11.30 3.99
C VAL A 101 4.67 -10.79 4.88
N PRO A 102 4.75 -9.50 5.27
CA PRO A 102 5.80 -9.02 6.15
C PRO A 102 5.71 -9.59 7.58
N VAL A 103 4.52 -9.90 8.09
CA VAL A 103 4.37 -10.60 9.39
C VAL A 103 5.05 -11.96 9.33
N VAL A 104 4.80 -12.75 8.29
CA VAL A 104 5.47 -14.05 8.09
C VAL A 104 6.96 -13.85 7.91
N THR A 105 7.38 -12.87 7.10
CA THR A 105 8.81 -12.55 6.91
C THR A 105 9.47 -12.22 8.24
N GLY A 106 8.91 -11.31 9.03
CA GLY A 106 9.44 -10.89 10.33
C GLY A 106 9.65 -12.09 11.27
N VAL A 107 8.63 -12.93 11.42
CA VAL A 107 8.69 -14.13 12.27
C VAL A 107 9.75 -15.12 11.77
N VAL A 108 9.82 -15.37 10.46
CA VAL A 108 10.83 -16.27 9.87
C VAL A 108 12.25 -15.71 10.04
N THR A 109 12.41 -14.39 9.96
CA THR A 109 13.70 -13.70 10.21
C THR A 109 14.05 -13.61 11.69
N GLY A 110 13.20 -14.12 12.58
CA GLY A 110 13.49 -14.28 14.01
C GLY A 110 12.79 -13.29 14.95
N GLU A 111 11.88 -12.45 14.44
CA GLU A 111 11.06 -11.59 15.31
C GLU A 111 10.21 -12.45 16.25
N ARG A 112 10.13 -12.04 17.51
CA ARG A 112 9.32 -12.69 18.54
C ARG A 112 8.33 -11.69 19.14
N PRO A 113 7.21 -11.40 18.45
CA PRO A 113 6.16 -10.53 18.99
C PRO A 113 5.61 -11.10 20.29
N SER A 114 5.24 -10.22 21.22
CA SER A 114 4.59 -10.65 22.46
C SER A 114 3.21 -11.24 22.18
N GLY A 115 2.66 -12.01 23.13
CA GLY A 115 1.31 -12.57 23.00
C GLY A 115 0.25 -11.48 22.78
N LEU A 116 0.43 -10.32 23.40
CA LEU A 116 -0.47 -9.17 23.23
C LEU A 116 -0.36 -8.59 21.81
N THR A 117 0.86 -8.48 21.27
CA THR A 117 1.08 -8.06 19.89
C THR A 117 0.38 -9.01 18.92
N TRP A 118 0.42 -10.33 19.13
CA TRP A 118 -0.29 -11.30 18.30
C TRP A 118 -1.81 -11.11 18.31
N VAL A 119 -2.40 -10.86 19.47
CA VAL A 119 -3.84 -10.52 19.55
C VAL A 119 -4.11 -9.25 18.74
N GLY A 120 -3.27 -8.22 18.90
CA GLY A 120 -3.37 -6.99 18.13
C GLY A 120 -3.27 -7.19 16.61
N ILE A 121 -2.36 -8.06 16.14
CA ILE A 121 -2.23 -8.43 14.72
C ILE A 121 -3.52 -9.06 14.21
N VAL A 122 -4.05 -10.07 14.91
CA VAL A 122 -5.27 -10.77 14.50
C VAL A 122 -6.46 -9.80 14.46
N VAL A 123 -6.62 -8.96 15.49
CA VAL A 123 -7.66 -7.92 15.51
C VAL A 123 -7.47 -6.94 14.35
N GLY A 124 -6.22 -6.54 14.05
CA GLY A 124 -5.89 -5.65 12.94
C GLY A 124 -6.29 -6.23 11.58
N LEU A 125 -5.96 -7.50 11.31
CA LEU A 125 -6.34 -8.18 10.05
C LEU A 125 -7.86 -8.27 9.88
N VAL A 126 -8.59 -8.58 10.96
CA VAL A 126 -10.07 -8.59 10.94
C VAL A 126 -10.62 -7.17 10.72
N ALA A 127 -10.02 -6.17 11.36
CA ALA A 127 -10.41 -4.77 11.22
C ALA A 127 -10.23 -4.26 9.79
N ILE A 128 -9.06 -4.54 9.17
CA ILE A 128 -8.78 -4.24 7.75
C ILE A 128 -9.89 -4.79 6.86
N TRP A 129 -10.25 -6.05 7.07
CA TRP A 129 -11.28 -6.71 6.28
C TRP A 129 -12.67 -6.08 6.47
N LEU A 130 -13.04 -5.74 7.71
CA LEU A 130 -14.33 -5.13 8.03
C LEU A 130 -14.47 -3.73 7.40
N VAL A 131 -13.40 -2.93 7.50
CA VAL A 131 -13.34 -1.58 6.93
C VAL A 131 -13.43 -1.61 5.41
N ALA A 132 -12.66 -2.48 4.78
CA ALA A 132 -12.55 -2.53 3.33
C ALA A 132 -13.79 -3.17 2.66
N ARG A 133 -14.66 -3.83 3.43
CA ARG A 133 -15.93 -4.38 2.93
C ARG A 133 -16.97 -3.28 2.75
N ALA A 134 -17.24 -2.91 1.50
CA ALA A 134 -18.40 -2.13 1.11
C ALA A 134 -19.49 -3.04 0.48
N PRO A 135 -20.78 -2.91 0.79
CA PRO A 135 -21.86 -3.48 0.00
C PRO A 135 -21.85 -2.89 -1.40
N ASP A 136 -22.01 -3.74 -2.40
CA ASP A 136 -22.19 -3.30 -3.78
C ASP A 136 -23.59 -2.68 -3.93
N PRO A 137 -23.72 -1.37 -4.23
CA PRO A 137 -25.02 -0.71 -4.32
C PRO A 137 -25.89 -1.24 -5.47
N SER A 138 -25.27 -1.92 -6.45
CA SER A 138 -25.92 -2.24 -7.72
C SER A 138 -26.76 -3.52 -7.70
N GLY A 139 -26.60 -4.41 -6.70
CA GLY A 139 -27.36 -5.65 -6.57
C GLY A 139 -27.30 -6.60 -7.77
N ALA A 140 -26.45 -6.33 -8.77
CA ALA A 140 -26.44 -7.02 -10.05
C ALA A 140 -25.77 -8.41 -9.95
N PRO A 141 -26.17 -9.39 -10.80
CA PRO A 141 -25.61 -10.74 -10.80
C PRO A 141 -24.08 -10.77 -10.92
N ARG A 142 -23.47 -11.64 -10.11
CA ARG A 142 -22.03 -11.72 -9.80
C ARG A 142 -21.20 -12.41 -10.90
N GLU A 143 -21.20 -11.93 -12.14
CA GLU A 143 -20.37 -12.52 -13.19
C GLU A 143 -18.93 -12.01 -13.13
N GLY A 144 -17.98 -12.87 -12.71
CA GLY A 144 -16.53 -12.68 -12.86
C GLY A 144 -15.71 -12.57 -11.56
N THR A 145 -16.30 -12.84 -10.39
CA THR A 145 -15.68 -12.78 -9.04
C THR A 145 -14.23 -13.29 -8.97
N GLY A 146 -13.91 -14.37 -9.70
CA GLY A 146 -12.57 -14.95 -9.73
C GLY A 146 -11.47 -14.00 -10.21
N ALA A 147 -11.74 -13.16 -11.22
CA ALA A 147 -10.75 -12.20 -11.72
C ALA A 147 -10.42 -11.11 -10.67
N SER A 148 -11.39 -10.73 -9.83
CA SER A 148 -11.18 -9.73 -8.78
C SER A 148 -10.51 -10.29 -7.54
N ILE A 149 -10.80 -11.55 -7.20
CA ILE A 149 -10.03 -12.26 -6.18
C ILE A 149 -8.57 -12.35 -6.63
N ARG A 150 -8.31 -12.74 -7.88
CA ARG A 150 -6.96 -12.80 -8.43
C ARG A 150 -6.26 -11.44 -8.35
N ASP A 151 -6.93 -10.36 -8.76
CA ASP A 151 -6.33 -9.02 -8.73
C ASP A 151 -6.06 -8.54 -7.30
N GLY A 152 -6.95 -8.83 -6.34
CA GLY A 152 -6.71 -8.56 -4.93
C GLY A 152 -5.54 -9.37 -4.35
N LEU A 153 -5.43 -10.65 -4.70
CA LEU A 153 -4.31 -11.50 -4.29
C LEU A 153 -2.98 -11.02 -4.87
N LEU A 154 -2.95 -10.69 -6.16
CA LEU A 154 -1.75 -10.17 -6.82
C LEU A 154 -1.35 -8.79 -6.29
N ALA A 155 -2.33 -7.93 -6.05
CA ALA A 155 -2.11 -6.63 -5.43
C ALA A 155 -1.47 -6.78 -4.04
N GLY A 156 -2.09 -7.60 -3.19
CA GLY A 156 -1.62 -7.84 -1.84
C GLY A 156 -0.27 -8.54 -1.77
N ALA A 157 -0.03 -9.53 -2.65
CA ALA A 157 1.27 -10.17 -2.75
C ALA A 157 2.36 -9.18 -3.20
N GLY A 158 2.05 -8.29 -4.13
CA GLY A 158 2.97 -7.24 -4.59
C GLY A 158 3.32 -6.26 -3.48
N PHE A 159 2.32 -5.63 -2.85
CA PHE A 159 2.55 -4.70 -1.74
C PHE A 159 3.19 -5.38 -0.52
N GLY A 160 2.74 -6.59 -0.17
CA GLY A 160 3.32 -7.36 0.93
C GLY A 160 4.78 -7.73 0.68
N THR A 161 5.13 -8.13 -0.55
CA THR A 161 6.54 -8.34 -0.95
C THR A 161 7.33 -7.04 -0.86
N SER A 162 6.74 -5.92 -1.26
CA SER A 162 7.38 -4.60 -1.15
C SER A 162 7.68 -4.22 0.30
N PHE A 163 6.70 -4.33 1.18
CA PHE A 163 6.87 -4.07 2.60
C PHE A 163 7.87 -5.01 3.26
N ALA A 164 7.81 -6.31 2.95
CA ALA A 164 8.74 -7.28 3.48
C ALA A 164 10.19 -6.99 3.06
N ALA A 165 10.41 -6.63 1.79
CA ALA A 165 11.71 -6.29 1.25
C ALA A 165 12.23 -4.95 1.79
N ILE A 166 11.38 -3.93 1.89
CA ILE A 166 11.77 -2.64 2.48
C ILE A 166 12.20 -2.80 3.94
N GLY A 167 11.54 -3.67 4.70
CA GLY A 167 11.91 -3.98 6.08
C GLY A 167 13.28 -4.64 6.26
N GLN A 168 13.93 -5.08 5.18
CA GLN A 168 15.30 -5.64 5.22
C GLN A 168 16.39 -4.60 4.93
N ILE A 169 16.01 -3.38 4.58
CA ILE A 169 16.95 -2.31 4.22
C ILE A 169 17.56 -1.72 5.49
N ARG A 170 18.89 -1.63 5.50
CA ARG A 170 19.64 -1.13 6.65
C ARG A 170 19.47 0.38 6.85
N ASP A 171 19.62 0.82 8.08
CA ASP A 171 19.51 2.22 8.49
C ASP A 171 20.50 3.12 7.74
N GLU A 172 21.72 2.64 7.47
CA GLU A 172 22.76 3.44 6.80
C GLU A 172 22.46 3.73 5.33
N ALA A 173 21.53 2.99 4.72
CA ALA A 173 21.20 3.13 3.31
C ALA A 173 20.42 4.43 3.01
N GLY A 174 19.85 5.06 4.04
CA GLY A 174 19.05 6.27 3.92
C GLY A 174 17.84 6.08 2.99
N LEU A 175 17.55 7.07 2.15
CA LEU A 175 16.37 7.06 1.26
C LEU A 175 16.66 6.72 -0.21
N TRP A 176 17.93 6.48 -0.57
CA TRP A 176 18.29 6.01 -1.91
C TRP A 176 17.60 4.69 -2.31
N PRO A 177 17.46 3.68 -1.42
CA PRO A 177 16.71 2.47 -1.72
C PRO A 177 15.24 2.75 -2.08
N ASN A 178 14.58 3.73 -1.43
CA ASN A 178 13.22 4.10 -1.76
C ASN A 178 13.12 4.62 -3.21
N ALA A 179 14.04 5.50 -3.61
CA ALA A 179 14.11 5.98 -5.00
C ALA A 179 14.41 4.85 -6.00
N ALA A 180 15.33 3.95 -5.66
CA ALA A 180 15.65 2.78 -6.48
C ALA A 180 14.45 1.85 -6.68
N SER A 181 13.63 1.64 -5.63
CA SER A 181 12.36 0.90 -5.74
C SER A 181 11.42 1.54 -6.77
N MET A 182 11.31 2.87 -6.79
CA MET A 182 10.45 3.56 -7.76
C MET A 182 10.96 3.40 -9.20
N VAL A 183 12.28 3.44 -9.42
CA VAL A 183 12.87 3.16 -10.75
C VAL A 183 12.50 1.76 -11.23
N VAL A 184 12.70 0.75 -10.38
CA VAL A 184 12.38 -0.64 -10.75
C VAL A 184 10.88 -0.82 -10.97
N ALA A 185 10.03 -0.20 -10.16
CA ALA A 185 8.60 -0.23 -10.36
C ALA A 185 8.17 0.37 -11.71
N ILE A 186 8.78 1.50 -12.13
CA ILE A 186 8.54 2.09 -13.46
C ILE A 186 8.95 1.12 -14.56
N VAL A 187 10.13 0.50 -14.49
CA VAL A 187 10.60 -0.46 -15.50
C VAL A 187 9.63 -1.64 -15.62
N VAL A 188 9.19 -2.20 -14.49
CA VAL A 188 8.23 -3.30 -14.46
C VAL A 188 6.87 -2.88 -15.03
N LEU A 189 6.40 -1.69 -14.68
CA LEU A 189 5.14 -1.15 -15.22
C LEU A 189 5.22 -0.87 -16.72
N LEU A 190 6.33 -0.34 -17.22
CA LEU A 190 6.55 -0.16 -18.65
C LEU A 190 6.50 -1.51 -19.38
N GLY A 191 7.16 -2.53 -18.85
CA GLY A 191 7.06 -3.90 -19.36
C GLY A 191 5.62 -4.40 -19.39
N ALA A 192 4.88 -4.24 -18.28
CA ALA A 192 3.48 -4.65 -18.20
C ALA A 192 2.59 -3.89 -19.21
N VAL A 193 2.75 -2.58 -19.31
CA VAL A 193 2.06 -1.70 -20.26
C VAL A 193 2.31 -2.15 -21.70
N LEU A 194 3.55 -2.48 -22.06
CA LEU A 194 3.90 -2.98 -23.39
C LEU A 194 3.23 -4.32 -23.67
N LEU A 195 3.22 -5.24 -22.69
CA LEU A 195 2.58 -6.55 -22.80
C LEU A 195 1.06 -6.45 -22.97
N VAL A 196 0.40 -5.57 -22.21
CA VAL A 196 -1.07 -5.38 -22.29
C VAL A 196 -1.50 -4.35 -23.33
N ARG A 197 -0.54 -3.70 -24.01
CA ARG A 197 -0.75 -2.62 -24.99
C ARG A 197 -1.63 -1.48 -24.45
N ALA A 198 -1.41 -1.10 -23.21
CA ALA A 198 -2.17 -0.03 -22.56
C ALA A 198 -1.77 1.35 -23.13
N ARG A 199 -2.73 2.28 -23.21
CA ARG A 199 -2.48 3.66 -23.66
C ARG A 199 -1.86 4.49 -22.54
N ILE A 200 -0.61 4.93 -22.68
CA ILE A 200 0.12 5.68 -21.63
C ILE A 200 -0.07 7.20 -21.65
N LEU A 201 -0.58 7.73 -22.76
CA LEU A 201 -0.62 9.17 -22.99
C LEU A 201 -1.81 9.80 -22.25
N LEU A 202 -1.50 10.76 -21.37
CA LEU A 202 -2.46 11.66 -20.76
C LEU A 202 -2.15 13.11 -21.20
N PRO A 203 -3.16 13.98 -21.29
CA PRO A 203 -2.93 15.42 -21.38
C PRO A 203 -2.03 15.90 -20.22
N PRO A 204 -1.11 16.87 -20.44
CA PRO A 204 -0.12 17.26 -19.43
C PRO A 204 -0.70 17.58 -18.06
N ARG A 205 -1.83 18.31 -18.01
CA ARG A 205 -2.50 18.63 -16.75
C ARG A 205 -3.02 17.40 -16.01
N ARG A 206 -3.53 16.39 -16.73
CA ARG A 206 -3.99 15.13 -16.12
C ARG A 206 -2.82 14.26 -15.67
N ALA A 207 -1.73 14.26 -16.43
CA ALA A 207 -0.49 13.58 -16.05
C ALA A 207 0.05 14.11 -14.72
N LEU A 208 0.14 15.44 -14.56
CA LEU A 208 0.57 16.07 -13.31
C LEU A 208 -0.34 15.72 -12.12
N VAL A 209 -1.66 15.68 -12.33
CA VAL A 209 -2.59 15.25 -11.28
C VAL A 209 -2.44 13.76 -10.96
N ALA A 210 -2.22 12.92 -11.96
CA ALA A 210 -2.00 11.48 -11.80
C ALA A 210 -0.67 11.13 -11.10
N MET A 211 0.28 12.07 -10.99
CA MET A 211 1.50 11.91 -10.19
C MET A 211 1.25 12.06 -8.69
N THR A 212 0.17 12.74 -8.27
CA THR A 212 -0.10 13.05 -6.85
C THR A 212 -0.28 11.82 -5.95
N PRO A 213 -0.95 10.72 -6.35
CA PRO A 213 -0.98 9.50 -5.55
C PRO A 213 0.42 8.94 -5.33
N GLY A 214 1.26 8.99 -6.37
CA GLY A 214 2.65 8.56 -6.32
C GLY A 214 3.50 9.28 -5.31
N VAL A 215 3.38 10.61 -5.23
CA VAL A 215 4.10 11.43 -4.25
C VAL A 215 3.74 10.99 -2.82
N LEU A 216 2.46 10.76 -2.55
CA LEU A 216 1.98 10.26 -1.26
C LEU A 216 2.46 8.83 -1.00
N SER A 217 2.46 7.96 -2.02
CA SER A 217 2.98 6.59 -1.93
C SER A 217 4.48 6.55 -1.60
N ALA A 218 5.29 7.43 -2.20
CA ALA A 218 6.71 7.55 -1.88
C ALA A 218 6.96 8.00 -0.45
N ALA A 219 6.16 8.96 0.04
CA ALA A 219 6.20 9.38 1.44
C ALA A 219 5.75 8.25 2.37
N ALA A 220 4.71 7.52 2.01
CA ALA A 220 4.20 6.37 2.77
C ALA A 220 5.26 5.27 2.90
N LEU A 221 5.98 4.96 1.82
CA LEU A 221 7.07 3.98 1.83
C LEU A 221 8.28 4.47 2.64
N ALA A 222 8.59 5.76 2.61
CA ALA A 222 9.62 6.34 3.47
C ALA A 222 9.24 6.23 4.96
N PHE A 223 8.01 6.56 5.32
CA PHE A 223 7.51 6.37 6.69
C PHE A 223 7.52 4.90 7.10
N PHE A 224 7.16 3.99 6.19
CA PHE A 224 7.22 2.55 6.43
C PHE A 224 8.65 2.10 6.72
N LEU A 225 9.62 2.51 5.88
CA LEU A 225 11.03 2.19 6.04
C LEU A 225 11.52 2.63 7.43
N PHE A 226 11.34 3.91 7.77
CA PHE A 226 11.76 4.41 9.08
C PHE A 226 11.00 3.75 10.24
N ALA A 227 9.73 3.39 10.05
CA ALA A 227 8.97 2.67 11.05
C ALA A 227 9.56 1.26 11.29
N SER A 228 9.93 0.55 10.23
CA SER A 228 10.53 -0.80 10.30
C SER A 228 11.94 -0.80 10.88
N GLN A 229 12.65 0.32 10.80
CA GLN A 229 13.94 0.49 11.48
C GLN A 229 13.75 0.77 12.98
N ALA A 230 12.66 1.46 13.34
CA ALA A 230 12.35 1.83 14.72
C ALA A 230 11.56 0.76 15.51
N GLY A 231 11.15 -0.35 14.89
CA GLY A 231 10.32 -1.37 15.53
C GLY A 231 10.13 -2.62 14.68
N LEU A 232 9.41 -3.61 15.21
CA LEU A 232 9.20 -4.90 14.54
C LEU A 232 8.46 -4.72 13.21
N LEU A 233 8.97 -5.33 12.14
CA LEU A 233 8.36 -5.39 10.82
C LEU A 233 6.95 -5.98 10.90
N THR A 234 6.75 -6.98 11.76
CA THR A 234 5.44 -7.57 12.06
C THR A 234 4.43 -6.52 12.53
N VAL A 235 4.86 -5.61 13.40
CA VAL A 235 3.99 -4.55 13.97
C VAL A 235 3.72 -3.46 12.93
N VAL A 236 4.80 -2.98 12.31
CA VAL A 236 4.78 -1.88 11.35
C VAL A 236 3.94 -2.23 10.13
N SER A 237 4.05 -3.46 9.65
CA SER A 237 3.28 -3.93 8.49
C SER A 237 1.79 -3.97 8.72
N VAL A 238 1.34 -4.45 9.89
CA VAL A 238 -0.08 -4.49 10.21
C VAL A 238 -0.66 -3.08 10.36
N ILE A 239 0.02 -2.20 11.09
CA ILE A 239 -0.45 -0.82 11.29
C ILE A 239 -0.46 -0.07 9.95
N SER A 240 0.59 -0.19 9.15
CA SER A 240 0.67 0.46 7.84
C SER A 240 -0.40 -0.06 6.88
N SER A 241 -0.76 -1.34 6.99
CA SER A 241 -1.83 -1.98 6.20
C SER A 241 -3.25 -1.59 6.64
N LEU A 242 -3.40 -0.77 7.69
CA LEU A 242 -4.67 -0.13 8.04
C LEU A 242 -5.05 1.01 7.09
N TYR A 243 -4.30 1.24 6.02
CA TYR A 243 -4.60 2.26 5.00
C TYR A 243 -6.05 2.26 4.46
N PRO A 244 -6.79 1.12 4.35
CA PRO A 244 -8.20 1.17 3.94
C PRO A 244 -9.07 1.98 4.91
N ALA A 245 -8.70 2.09 6.19
CA ALA A 245 -9.40 2.93 7.17
C ALA A 245 -9.30 4.41 6.79
N SER A 246 -8.10 4.86 6.44
CA SER A 246 -7.84 6.22 5.96
C SER A 246 -8.59 6.48 4.65
N THR A 247 -8.56 5.54 3.70
CA THR A 247 -9.33 5.63 2.45
C THR A 247 -10.84 5.75 2.71
N LEU A 248 -11.38 4.93 3.62
CA LEU A 248 -12.80 4.97 3.98
C LEU A 248 -13.20 6.30 4.62
N VAL A 249 -12.40 6.81 5.55
CA VAL A 249 -12.65 8.11 6.20
C VAL A 249 -12.65 9.23 5.15
N LEU A 250 -11.70 9.22 4.21
CA LEU A 250 -11.68 10.19 3.11
C LEU A 250 -12.89 10.08 2.19
N ALA A 251 -13.31 8.86 1.85
CA ALA A 251 -14.52 8.65 1.05
C ALA A 251 -15.77 9.20 1.77
N ALA A 252 -15.88 8.97 3.08
CA ALA A 252 -16.96 9.50 3.89
C ALA A 252 -16.94 11.05 3.99
N LEU A 253 -15.76 11.66 4.12
CA LEU A 253 -15.64 13.11 4.27
C LEU A 253 -15.75 13.88 2.94
N VAL A 254 -15.10 13.39 1.88
CA VAL A 254 -14.99 14.07 0.59
C VAL A 254 -16.15 13.73 -0.33
N LEU A 255 -16.49 12.44 -0.44
CA LEU A 255 -17.57 11.96 -1.30
C LEU A 255 -18.92 11.91 -0.58
N ARG A 256 -18.93 12.15 0.74
CA ARG A 256 -20.13 12.06 1.59
C ARG A 256 -20.77 10.68 1.55
N GLU A 257 -19.96 9.64 1.37
CA GLU A 257 -20.41 8.26 1.46
C GLU A 257 -20.79 7.90 2.89
N ARG A 258 -21.82 7.07 3.05
CA ARG A 258 -22.29 6.65 4.37
C ARG A 258 -21.40 5.53 4.89
N ILE A 259 -20.79 5.73 6.06
CA ILE A 259 -20.08 4.67 6.78
C ILE A 259 -21.12 3.67 7.29
N LEU A 260 -20.93 2.41 6.92
CA LEU A 260 -21.85 1.36 7.32
C LEU A 260 -21.50 0.81 8.71
N PRO A 261 -22.47 0.21 9.43
CA PRO A 261 -22.22 -0.30 10.78
C PRO A 261 -21.03 -1.26 10.85
N GLY A 262 -20.89 -2.18 9.89
CA GLY A 262 -19.76 -3.12 9.83
C GLY A 262 -18.41 -2.42 9.64
N GLN A 263 -18.37 -1.35 8.84
CA GLN A 263 -17.16 -0.57 8.64
C GLN A 263 -16.83 0.30 9.85
N ALA A 264 -17.83 0.84 10.55
CA ALA A 264 -17.64 1.56 11.81
C ALA A 264 -17.07 0.65 12.91
N VAL A 265 -17.58 -0.58 13.03
CA VAL A 265 -17.00 -1.61 13.90
C VAL A 265 -15.56 -1.91 13.49
N GLY A 266 -15.29 -2.02 12.18
CA GLY A 266 -13.92 -2.16 11.66
C GLY A 266 -13.00 -1.01 12.07
N LEU A 267 -13.45 0.25 11.96
CA LEU A 267 -12.67 1.43 12.37
C LEU A 267 -12.36 1.42 13.87
N ALA A 268 -13.34 1.07 14.71
CA ALA A 268 -13.12 0.90 16.14
C ALA A 268 -12.11 -0.22 16.43
N ALA A 269 -12.23 -1.35 15.73
CA ALA A 269 -11.30 -2.46 15.84
C ALA A 269 -9.87 -2.09 15.38
N CYS A 270 -9.71 -1.20 14.39
CA CYS A 270 -8.39 -0.66 14.02
C CYS A 270 -7.75 0.09 15.19
N ALA A 271 -8.50 0.96 15.88
CA ALA A 271 -7.99 1.68 17.04
C ALA A 271 -7.57 0.74 18.18
N VAL A 272 -8.37 -0.30 18.43
CA VAL A 272 -8.06 -1.35 19.41
C VAL A 272 -6.79 -2.12 19.00
N ALA A 273 -6.68 -2.54 17.73
CA ALA A 273 -5.51 -3.24 17.22
C ALA A 273 -4.23 -2.42 17.41
N VAL A 274 -4.25 -1.13 17.04
CA VAL A 274 -3.12 -0.21 17.24
C VAL A 274 -2.76 -0.11 18.72
N GLY A 275 -3.75 0.02 19.61
CA GLY A 275 -3.51 0.07 21.05
C GLY A 275 -2.88 -1.20 21.60
N LEU A 276 -3.38 -2.37 21.20
CA LEU A 276 -2.84 -3.68 21.61
C LEU A 276 -1.40 -3.87 21.12
N VAL A 277 -1.14 -3.54 19.85
CA VAL A 277 0.19 -3.66 19.24
C VAL A 277 1.17 -2.65 19.85
N ALA A 278 0.72 -1.45 20.21
CA ALA A 278 1.57 -0.43 20.83
C ALA A 278 1.90 -0.73 22.30
N ALA A 279 1.03 -1.46 23.00
CA ALA A 279 1.20 -1.80 24.42
C ALA A 279 1.97 -3.11 24.64
N GLY A 280 2.05 -3.97 23.63
CA GLY A 280 2.72 -5.28 23.67
C GLY A 280 4.16 -5.26 23.19
#